data_AF-S0F6G1-F1
#
_entry.id   AF-S0F6G1-F1
#
_cell.length_a   1.000
_cell.length_b   1.000
_cell.length_c   1.000
_cell.angle_alpha   90.00
_cell.angle_beta   90.00
_cell.angle_gamma   90.00
#
_symmetry.space_group_name_H-M   'P 1'
#
loop_
_entity.id
_entity.type
_entity.pdbx_description
1 polymer ?
#
loop_
_entity_poly.entity_id
_entity_poly.type
_entity_poly.pdbx_seq_one_letter_code
_entity_poly.pdbx_strand_id
1 'polypeptide(L)'
;MKRLIRKTFVAILLTGGATMAFAQQQMPPIPVDSNVRIGKLDNGLTYYIRHNALPEKQADFYIAQKVGSILEDDNQRGLAHFLEHMCFNGTTHFPDNTLREWLESIGVKFGANLNAYTSIDETVYNINNVPVTRESVVDSCLLILHDWANDLTLDPKEIDKERGVIHEEWRTGMGAMMRMYETVLPVLYKDSKMHTASPSEPWKWWTTSPIRHCVTIMKNGTAPTSRESLSWEISM
;
A
#
# COMPACT_ATOMS: atom_id res chain seq x y z
N MET A 1 33.96 60.28 -18.76
CA MET A 1 34.55 59.15 -17.99
C MET A 1 33.54 58.38 -17.13
N LYS A 2 32.77 59.00 -16.23
CA LYS A 2 31.83 58.29 -15.32
C LYS A 2 30.74 57.44 -16.01
N ARG A 3 30.20 57.89 -17.16
CA ARG A 3 29.23 57.12 -17.97
C ARG A 3 29.85 55.94 -18.73
N LEU A 4 31.15 55.99 -19.04
CA LEU A 4 31.84 54.91 -19.75
C LEU A 4 32.14 53.77 -18.77
N ILE A 5 32.69 54.10 -17.59
CA ILE A 5 32.96 53.16 -16.49
C ILE A 5 31.69 52.41 -16.05
N ARG A 6 30.55 53.11 -15.98
CA ARG A 6 29.26 52.50 -15.60
C ARG A 6 28.71 51.53 -16.65
N LYS A 7 29.01 51.74 -17.95
CA LYS A 7 28.64 50.82 -19.03
C LYS A 7 29.54 49.59 -19.06
N THR A 8 30.84 49.73 -18.77
CA THR A 8 31.77 48.60 -18.67
C THR A 8 31.49 47.72 -17.46
N PHE A 9 31.11 48.30 -16.31
CA PHE A 9 30.73 47.54 -15.12
C PHE A 9 29.44 46.71 -15.32
N VAL A 10 28.44 47.26 -16.02
CA VAL A 10 27.20 46.53 -16.34
C VAL A 10 27.45 45.43 -17.37
N ALA A 11 28.34 45.65 -18.34
CA ALA A 11 28.73 44.62 -19.30
C ALA A 11 29.46 43.44 -18.63
N ILE A 12 30.37 43.71 -17.67
CA ILE A 12 31.09 42.66 -16.92
C ILE A 12 30.15 41.88 -15.99
N LEU A 13 29.17 42.54 -15.37
CA LEU A 13 28.12 41.88 -14.58
C LEU A 13 27.17 41.02 -15.44
N LEU A 14 26.93 41.41 -16.70
CA LEU A 14 26.10 40.63 -17.63
C LEU A 14 26.86 39.47 -18.29
N THR A 15 28.19 39.57 -18.45
CA THR A 15 29.01 38.47 -19.01
C THR A 15 29.60 37.53 -17.95
N GLY A 16 29.76 37.99 -16.70
CA GLY A 16 30.31 37.18 -15.60
C GLY A 16 29.31 36.24 -14.92
N GLY A 17 28.01 36.36 -15.23
CA GLY A 17 26.95 35.49 -14.72
C GLY A 17 26.72 34.21 -15.54
N ALA A 18 27.45 34.02 -16.64
CA ALA A 18 27.29 32.85 -17.48
C ALA A 18 28.23 31.72 -17.01
N THR A 19 27.59 30.60 -16.68
CA THR A 19 28.14 29.23 -16.58
C THR A 19 29.04 28.90 -15.38
N MET A 20 28.46 28.92 -14.18
CA MET A 20 28.63 27.77 -13.29
C MET A 20 27.29 27.05 -13.17
N ALA A 21 26.85 26.48 -14.30
CA ALA A 21 25.97 25.33 -14.24
C ALA A 21 26.83 24.20 -13.70
N PHE A 22 26.77 23.97 -12.39
CA PHE A 22 27.07 22.65 -11.87
C PHE A 22 26.04 21.74 -12.52
N ALA A 23 26.41 21.12 -13.64
CA ALA A 23 25.70 19.96 -14.13
C ALA A 23 25.78 18.97 -12.99
N GLN A 24 24.70 18.86 -12.22
CA GLN A 24 24.54 17.83 -11.20
C GLN A 24 24.66 16.53 -11.98
N GLN A 25 25.85 15.92 -11.92
CA GLN A 25 26.18 14.75 -12.69
C GLN A 25 25.24 13.66 -12.18
N GLN A 26 24.15 13.46 -12.91
CA GLN A 26 23.09 12.55 -12.52
C GLN A 26 23.75 11.19 -12.39
N MET A 27 23.79 10.66 -11.16
CA MET A 27 24.39 9.36 -10.92
C MET A 27 23.73 8.36 -11.87
N PRO A 28 24.52 7.45 -12.48
CA PRO A 28 23.94 6.44 -13.34
C PRO A 28 22.88 5.68 -12.55
N PRO A 29 21.75 5.31 -13.18
CA PRO A 29 20.71 4.56 -12.50
C PRO A 29 21.30 3.27 -11.94
N ILE A 30 20.95 2.94 -10.71
CA ILE A 30 21.37 1.69 -10.08
C ILE A 30 20.85 0.54 -10.96
N PRO A 31 21.71 -0.38 -11.42
CA PRO A 31 21.29 -1.48 -12.27
C PRO A 31 20.35 -2.41 -11.52
N VAL A 32 19.34 -2.91 -12.22
CA VAL A 32 18.42 -3.94 -11.72
C VAL A 32 19.09 -5.32 -11.83
N ASP A 33 18.85 -6.22 -10.87
CA ASP A 33 19.27 -7.62 -10.94
C ASP A 33 18.74 -8.26 -12.24
N SER A 34 19.64 -8.74 -13.10
CA SER A 34 19.31 -9.35 -14.39
C SER A 34 18.47 -10.63 -14.27
N ASN A 35 18.42 -11.24 -13.09
CA ASN A 35 17.58 -12.40 -12.80
C ASN A 35 16.13 -12.03 -12.50
N VAL A 36 15.81 -10.74 -12.39
CA VAL A 36 14.43 -10.25 -12.21
C VAL A 36 13.83 -9.94 -13.56
N ARG A 37 12.79 -10.67 -13.94
CA ARG A 37 11.93 -10.31 -15.05
C ARG A 37 10.93 -9.27 -14.59
N ILE A 38 10.99 -8.10 -15.20
CA ILE A 38 10.06 -6.99 -14.95
C ILE A 38 9.20 -6.80 -16.19
N GLY A 39 7.91 -6.59 -16.00
CA GLY A 39 7.01 -6.20 -17.08
C GLY A 39 5.77 -5.48 -16.57
N LYS A 40 4.96 -5.03 -17.52
CA LYS A 40 3.66 -4.40 -17.27
C LYS A 40 2.63 -5.11 -18.14
N LEU A 41 1.51 -5.48 -17.54
CA LEU A 41 0.35 -6.05 -18.25
C LEU A 41 -0.44 -4.92 -18.93
N ASP A 42 -1.31 -5.27 -19.88
CA ASP A 42 -2.13 -4.30 -20.62
C ASP A 42 -3.06 -3.48 -19.71
N ASN A 43 -3.49 -4.08 -18.60
CA ASN A 43 -4.31 -3.47 -17.54
C ASN A 43 -3.53 -2.53 -16.60
N GLY A 44 -2.23 -2.37 -16.82
CA GLY A 44 -1.37 -1.49 -16.04
C GLY A 44 -0.63 -2.14 -14.87
N LEU A 45 -0.97 -3.38 -14.49
CA LEU A 45 -0.30 -4.07 -13.40
C LEU A 45 1.17 -4.32 -13.73
N THR A 46 2.07 -3.85 -12.86
CA THR A 46 3.51 -4.12 -12.97
C THR A 46 3.83 -5.40 -12.22
N TYR A 47 4.55 -6.32 -12.85
CA TYR A 47 4.96 -7.58 -12.25
C TYR A 47 6.48 -7.71 -12.16
N TYR A 48 6.91 -8.43 -11.13
CA TYR A 48 8.30 -8.79 -10.87
C TYR A 48 8.36 -10.28 -10.63
N ILE A 49 9.15 -11.00 -11.45
CA ILE A 49 9.32 -12.45 -11.32
C ILE A 49 10.80 -12.72 -11.20
N ARG A 50 11.21 -13.36 -10.10
CA ARG A 50 12.59 -13.77 -9.88
C ARG A 50 12.61 -15.27 -9.57
N HIS A 51 13.40 -16.03 -10.32
CA HIS A 51 13.60 -17.44 -10.00
C HIS A 51 14.43 -17.57 -8.72
N ASN A 52 14.00 -18.46 -7.84
CA ASN A 52 14.73 -18.85 -6.65
C ASN A 52 14.76 -20.38 -6.57
N ALA A 53 15.95 -20.96 -6.39
CA ALA A 53 16.13 -22.41 -6.39
C ALA A 53 15.95 -23.04 -4.99
N LEU A 54 16.01 -22.24 -3.92
CA LEU A 54 16.02 -22.73 -2.54
C LEU A 54 15.06 -21.93 -1.63
N PRO A 55 14.12 -22.59 -0.93
CA PRO A 55 13.83 -24.02 -0.96
C PRO A 55 13.21 -24.47 -2.30
N GLU A 56 13.51 -25.70 -2.71
CA GLU A 56 12.97 -26.26 -3.96
C GLU A 56 11.44 -26.39 -3.89
N LYS A 57 10.79 -26.23 -5.07
CA LYS A 57 9.34 -26.44 -5.25
C LYS A 57 8.47 -25.57 -4.35
N GLN A 58 8.98 -24.40 -3.96
CA GLN A 58 8.22 -23.38 -3.26
C GLN A 58 8.24 -22.07 -4.04
N ALA A 59 7.17 -21.29 -3.85
CA ALA A 59 7.10 -19.94 -4.37
C ALA A 59 6.44 -19.02 -3.34
N ASP A 60 6.77 -17.74 -3.46
CA ASP A 60 6.12 -16.68 -2.72
C ASP A 60 5.32 -15.81 -3.68
N PHE A 61 4.13 -15.42 -3.24
CA PHE A 61 3.19 -14.60 -3.99
C PHE A 61 2.96 -13.31 -3.22
N TYR A 62 3.12 -12.18 -3.90
CA TYR A 62 2.94 -10.85 -3.32
C TYR A 62 2.04 -10.02 -4.22
N ILE A 63 1.16 -9.24 -3.60
CA ILE A 63 0.54 -8.09 -4.25
C ILE A 63 0.78 -6.87 -3.38
N ALA A 64 1.43 -5.86 -3.95
CA ALA A 64 1.75 -4.61 -3.29
C ALA A 64 0.93 -3.49 -3.92
N GLN A 65 0.12 -2.83 -3.11
CA GLN A 65 -0.71 -1.71 -3.51
C GLN A 65 -0.04 -0.44 -2.98
N LYS A 66 0.19 0.55 -3.86
CA LYS A 66 0.77 1.85 -3.50
C LYS A 66 -0.27 2.76 -2.86
N VAL A 67 -0.93 2.22 -1.85
CA VAL A 67 -2.10 2.76 -1.18
C VAL A 67 -1.89 2.46 0.30
N GLY A 68 -1.74 3.50 1.10
CA GLY A 68 -1.67 3.40 2.55
C GLY A 68 -2.52 4.48 3.21
N SER A 69 -2.40 4.63 4.53
CA SER A 69 -3.21 5.55 5.34
C SER A 69 -3.01 7.05 5.01
N ILE A 70 -1.95 7.40 4.26
CA ILE A 70 -1.73 8.79 3.80
C ILE A 70 -2.80 9.25 2.80
N LEU A 71 -3.41 8.32 2.07
CA LEU A 71 -4.43 8.61 1.06
C LEU A 71 -5.83 8.74 1.63
N GLU A 72 -6.02 8.38 2.90
CA GLU A 72 -7.32 8.50 3.56
C GLU A 72 -7.74 9.98 3.68
N ASP A 73 -9.05 10.21 3.82
CA ASP A 73 -9.61 11.47 4.33
C ASP A 73 -9.87 11.39 5.83
N ASP A 74 -10.23 12.51 6.46
CA ASP A 74 -10.47 12.60 7.90
C ASP A 74 -11.60 11.66 8.37
N ASN A 75 -12.57 11.37 7.50
CA ASN A 75 -13.67 10.44 7.75
C ASN A 75 -13.38 9.00 7.29
N GLN A 76 -12.16 8.71 6.81
CA GLN A 76 -11.73 7.38 6.35
C GLN A 76 -10.53 6.86 7.14
N ARG A 77 -10.19 7.53 8.24
CA ARG A 77 -8.99 7.24 9.02
C ARG A 77 -8.97 5.81 9.55
N GLY A 78 -7.98 5.01 9.15
CA GLY A 78 -7.87 3.58 9.46
C GLY A 78 -8.61 2.64 8.50
N LEU A 79 -9.17 3.16 7.40
CA LEU A 79 -9.86 2.38 6.37
C LEU A 79 -8.93 1.45 5.61
N ALA A 80 -7.72 1.90 5.27
CA ALA A 80 -6.77 1.09 4.52
C ALA A 80 -6.41 -0.18 5.29
N HIS A 81 -6.12 -0.03 6.59
CA HIS A 81 -5.87 -1.15 7.50
C HIS A 81 -7.12 -2.03 7.68
N PHE A 82 -8.31 -1.43 7.78
CA PHE A 82 -9.54 -2.21 7.85
C PHE A 82 -9.77 -3.05 6.58
N LEU A 83 -9.54 -2.49 5.39
CA LEU A 83 -9.68 -3.21 4.13
C LEU A 83 -8.67 -4.35 4.01
N GLU A 84 -7.46 -4.16 4.54
CA GLU A 84 -6.47 -5.24 4.63
C GLU A 84 -7.00 -6.45 5.39
N HIS A 85 -7.63 -6.24 6.54
CA HIS A 85 -8.27 -7.35 7.26
C HIS A 85 -9.41 -7.98 6.45
N MET A 86 -10.21 -7.17 5.76
CA MET A 86 -11.34 -7.65 4.98
C MET A 86 -10.92 -8.54 3.80
N CYS A 87 -9.71 -8.41 3.27
CA CYS A 87 -9.15 -9.32 2.26
C CYS A 87 -9.11 -10.79 2.73
N PHE A 88 -9.11 -11.05 4.03
CA PHE A 88 -9.13 -12.42 4.58
C PHE A 88 -10.53 -12.92 4.95
N ASN A 89 -11.54 -12.05 4.87
CA ASN A 89 -12.88 -12.30 5.40
C ASN A 89 -13.95 -12.46 4.30
N GLY A 90 -13.52 -12.59 3.04
CA GLY A 90 -14.38 -13.01 1.95
C GLY A 90 -14.11 -12.27 0.65
N THR A 91 -13.92 -13.04 -0.41
CA THR A 91 -13.77 -12.55 -1.78
C THR A 91 -14.74 -13.26 -2.73
N THR A 92 -14.88 -12.78 -3.96
CA THR A 92 -15.77 -13.36 -4.97
C THR A 92 -15.55 -14.87 -5.15
N HIS A 93 -14.30 -15.32 -5.23
CA HIS A 93 -13.98 -16.75 -5.42
C HIS A 93 -13.78 -17.52 -4.11
N PHE A 94 -13.51 -16.81 -3.02
CA PHE A 94 -13.31 -17.39 -1.69
C PHE A 94 -14.20 -16.69 -0.65
N PRO A 95 -15.52 -16.94 -0.66
CA PRO A 95 -16.43 -16.32 0.29
C PRO A 95 -16.15 -16.73 1.73
N ASP A 96 -16.51 -15.86 2.68
CA ASP A 96 -16.35 -16.07 4.11
C ASP A 96 -14.92 -16.50 4.51
N ASN A 97 -14.80 -17.68 5.11
CA ASN A 97 -13.55 -18.24 5.63
C ASN A 97 -12.85 -19.20 4.65
N THR A 98 -13.40 -19.39 3.45
CA THR A 98 -12.96 -20.45 2.53
C THR A 98 -11.55 -20.21 1.99
N LEU A 99 -11.08 -18.95 1.93
CA LEU A 99 -9.70 -18.62 1.58
C LEU A 99 -8.72 -19.25 2.57
N ARG A 100 -8.97 -19.07 3.87
CA ARG A 100 -8.12 -19.63 4.93
C ARG A 100 -8.17 -21.14 4.94
N GLU A 101 -9.35 -21.73 4.84
CA GLU A 101 -9.53 -23.20 4.78
C GLU A 101 -8.81 -23.81 3.57
N TRP A 102 -8.89 -23.17 2.41
CA TRP A 102 -8.19 -23.61 1.21
C TRP A 102 -6.67 -23.53 1.37
N LEU A 103 -6.14 -22.40 1.86
CA LEU A 103 -4.70 -22.22 2.10
C LEU A 103 -4.17 -23.22 3.14
N GLU A 104 -4.91 -23.46 4.22
CA GLU A 104 -4.53 -24.45 5.23
C GLU A 104 -4.48 -25.87 4.65
N SER A 105 -5.39 -26.21 3.73
CA SER A 105 -5.41 -27.53 3.07
C SER A 105 -4.16 -27.82 2.23
N ILE A 106 -3.44 -26.77 1.80
CA ILE A 106 -2.17 -26.88 1.08
C ILE A 106 -0.95 -26.57 1.98
N GLY A 107 -1.15 -26.44 3.29
CA GLY A 107 -0.08 -26.24 4.27
C GLY A 107 0.35 -24.79 4.46
N VAL A 108 -0.40 -23.82 3.95
CA VAL A 108 -0.17 -22.38 4.17
C VAL A 108 -0.99 -21.93 5.38
N LYS A 109 -0.33 -21.41 6.42
CA LYS A 109 -0.99 -21.00 7.66
C LYS A 109 -1.03 -19.47 7.83
N PHE A 110 -2.14 -18.94 8.32
CA PHE A 110 -2.27 -17.54 8.72
C PHE A 110 -1.23 -17.16 9.79
N GLY A 111 -0.58 -16.01 9.65
CA GLY A 111 0.48 -15.51 10.55
C GLY A 111 1.87 -16.12 10.29
N ALA A 112 1.95 -17.36 9.78
CA ALA A 112 3.23 -18.02 9.49
C ALA A 112 3.65 -17.87 8.02
N ASN A 113 2.71 -18.07 7.11
CA ASN A 113 2.93 -18.07 5.66
C ASN A 113 2.11 -16.99 4.97
N LEU A 114 0.90 -16.78 5.46
CA LEU A 114 -0.05 -15.80 4.95
C LEU A 114 -0.06 -14.59 5.88
N ASN A 115 0.34 -13.43 5.36
CA ASN A 115 0.36 -12.18 6.09
C ASN A 115 -0.03 -11.01 5.19
N ALA A 116 -0.34 -9.88 5.82
CA ALA A 116 -0.41 -8.59 5.18
C ALA A 116 0.05 -7.51 6.16
N TYR A 117 0.28 -6.32 5.63
CA TYR A 117 0.45 -5.13 6.45
C TYR A 117 0.00 -3.88 5.69
N THR A 118 -0.43 -2.89 6.46
CA THR A 118 -0.72 -1.54 5.98
C THR A 118 0.22 -0.53 6.62
N SER A 119 0.90 0.23 5.76
CA SER A 119 1.78 1.33 6.12
C SER A 119 1.14 2.67 5.76
N ILE A 120 1.92 3.73 5.90
CA ILE A 120 1.55 5.08 5.51
C ILE A 120 1.30 5.17 4.00
N ASP A 121 2.12 4.54 3.18
CA ASP A 121 2.18 4.72 1.73
C ASP A 121 1.84 3.46 0.92
N GLU A 122 1.72 2.30 1.56
CA GLU A 122 1.44 1.04 0.91
C GLU A 122 0.67 0.05 1.78
N THR A 123 0.00 -0.90 1.13
CA THR A 123 -0.58 -2.10 1.72
C THR A 123 -0.09 -3.29 0.91
N VAL A 124 0.48 -4.27 1.59
CA VAL A 124 1.10 -5.44 0.94
C VAL A 124 0.52 -6.71 1.53
N TYR A 125 0.16 -7.64 0.65
CA TYR A 125 -0.31 -8.97 1.02
C TYR A 125 0.65 -10.01 0.47
N ASN A 126 0.88 -11.07 1.24
CA ASN A 126 1.82 -12.11 0.87
C ASN A 126 1.38 -13.50 1.29
N ILE A 127 1.70 -14.46 0.43
CA ILE A 127 1.56 -15.90 0.65
C ILE A 127 2.93 -16.53 0.41
N ASN A 128 3.63 -16.89 1.49
CA ASN A 128 5.00 -17.41 1.44
C ASN A 128 5.06 -18.92 1.58
N ASN A 129 6.16 -19.49 1.09
CA ASN A 129 6.52 -20.91 1.19
C ASN A 129 5.41 -21.82 0.65
N VAL A 130 4.73 -21.38 -0.41
CA VAL A 130 3.63 -22.13 -1.01
C VAL A 130 4.20 -23.34 -1.76
N PRO A 131 3.73 -24.57 -1.50
CA PRO A 131 4.19 -25.75 -2.23
C PRO A 131 3.63 -25.75 -3.66
N VAL A 132 4.47 -25.41 -4.64
CA VAL A 132 4.08 -25.33 -6.06
C VAL A 132 4.28 -26.65 -6.81
N THR A 133 3.96 -27.77 -6.14
CA THR A 133 4.05 -29.12 -6.72
C THR A 133 2.93 -29.44 -7.70
N ARG A 134 1.82 -28.69 -7.66
CA ARG A 134 0.68 -28.80 -8.56
C ARG A 134 0.41 -27.44 -9.19
N GLU A 135 0.15 -27.40 -10.49
CA GLU A 135 -0.17 -26.18 -11.23
C GLU A 135 -1.39 -25.45 -10.65
N SER A 136 -2.45 -26.20 -10.32
CA SER A 136 -3.65 -25.66 -9.65
C SER A 136 -3.39 -24.82 -8.40
N VAL A 137 -2.29 -25.05 -7.66
CA VAL A 137 -1.95 -24.25 -6.48
C VAL A 137 -1.47 -22.86 -6.91
N VAL A 138 -0.67 -22.80 -7.97
CA VAL A 138 -0.21 -21.53 -8.55
C VAL A 138 -1.40 -20.73 -9.07
N ASP A 139 -2.30 -21.39 -9.81
CA ASP A 139 -3.51 -20.75 -10.34
C ASP A 139 -4.38 -20.15 -9.23
N SER A 140 -4.62 -20.90 -8.17
CA SER A 140 -5.40 -20.41 -7.03
C SER A 140 -4.69 -19.29 -6.27
N CYS A 141 -3.37 -19.32 -6.11
CA CYS A 141 -2.64 -18.19 -5.51
C CYS A 141 -2.75 -16.93 -6.37
N LEU A 142 -2.64 -17.04 -7.69
CA LEU A 142 -2.85 -15.91 -8.60
C LEU A 142 -4.29 -15.40 -8.56
N LEU A 143 -5.28 -16.29 -8.43
CA LEU A 143 -6.68 -15.93 -8.24
C LEU A 143 -6.92 -15.22 -6.91
N ILE A 144 -6.23 -15.59 -5.83
CA ILE A 144 -6.29 -14.87 -4.56
C ILE A 144 -5.70 -13.46 -4.71
N LEU A 145 -4.55 -13.31 -5.37
CA LEU A 145 -3.97 -11.99 -5.61
C LEU A 145 -4.90 -11.11 -6.45
N HIS A 146 -5.56 -11.69 -7.46
CA HIS A 146 -6.62 -11.03 -8.23
C HIS A 146 -7.74 -10.55 -7.32
N ASP A 147 -8.27 -11.44 -6.48
CA ASP A 147 -9.39 -11.12 -5.61
C ASP A 147 -9.06 -10.01 -4.60
N TRP A 148 -7.86 -10.02 -4.02
CA TRP A 148 -7.37 -8.95 -3.15
C TRP A 148 -7.17 -7.61 -3.85
N ALA A 149 -7.05 -7.60 -5.18
CA ALA A 149 -6.90 -6.38 -5.94
C ALA A 149 -8.22 -5.62 -6.11
N ASN A 150 -9.35 -6.32 -6.29
CA ASN A 150 -10.62 -5.66 -6.65
C ASN A 150 -11.93 -6.40 -6.30
N ASP A 151 -11.89 -7.61 -5.73
CA ASP A 151 -13.06 -8.51 -5.66
C ASP A 151 -13.39 -8.96 -4.21
N LEU A 152 -13.31 -8.02 -3.26
CA LEU A 152 -13.77 -8.24 -1.88
C LEU A 152 -15.30 -8.21 -1.80
N THR A 153 -15.90 -9.14 -1.04
CA THR A 153 -17.36 -9.17 -0.87
C THR A 153 -17.88 -8.07 0.04
N LEU A 154 -17.07 -7.68 1.04
CA LEU A 154 -17.41 -6.70 2.07
C LEU A 154 -18.76 -7.00 2.76
N ASP A 155 -18.95 -8.26 3.17
CA ASP A 155 -20.17 -8.68 3.87
C ASP A 155 -20.36 -7.88 5.18
N PRO A 156 -21.50 -7.19 5.35
CA PRO A 156 -21.85 -6.47 6.57
C PRO A 156 -21.61 -7.25 7.87
N LYS A 157 -21.88 -8.56 7.87
CA LYS A 157 -21.70 -9.43 9.04
C LYS A 157 -20.23 -9.65 9.37
N GLU A 158 -19.38 -9.83 8.37
CA GLU A 158 -17.94 -10.02 8.60
C GLU A 158 -17.27 -8.69 8.98
N ILE A 159 -17.73 -7.56 8.42
CA ILE A 159 -17.31 -6.22 8.85
C ILE A 159 -17.57 -6.01 10.34
N ASP A 160 -18.76 -6.36 10.84
CA ASP A 160 -19.11 -6.19 12.25
C ASP A 160 -18.26 -7.04 13.19
N LYS A 161 -17.93 -8.26 12.79
CA LYS A 161 -17.00 -9.10 13.56
C LYS A 161 -15.61 -8.49 13.60
N GLU A 162 -15.12 -8.01 12.46
CA GLU A 162 -13.75 -7.51 12.33
C GLU A 162 -13.49 -6.24 13.14
N ARG A 163 -14.53 -5.43 13.38
CA ARG A 163 -14.46 -4.28 14.30
C ARG A 163 -13.93 -4.66 15.69
N GLY A 164 -14.35 -5.82 16.20
CA GLY A 164 -13.91 -6.31 17.51
C GLY A 164 -12.43 -6.70 17.50
N VAL A 165 -11.98 -7.35 16.42
CA VAL A 165 -10.59 -7.80 16.24
C VAL A 165 -9.65 -6.60 16.16
N ILE A 166 -9.92 -5.66 15.27
CA ILE A 166 -9.09 -4.45 15.09
C ILE A 166 -9.08 -3.59 16.36
N HIS A 167 -10.20 -3.51 17.09
CA HIS A 167 -10.25 -2.77 18.35
C HIS A 167 -9.31 -3.39 19.40
N GLU A 168 -9.28 -4.71 19.50
CA GLU A 168 -8.42 -5.44 20.43
C GLU A 168 -6.95 -5.37 20.03
N GLU A 169 -6.65 -5.39 18.73
CA GLU A 169 -5.32 -5.16 18.20
C GLU A 169 -4.82 -3.77 18.56
N TRP A 170 -5.62 -2.72 18.31
CA TRP A 170 -5.29 -1.36 18.73
C TRP A 170 -5.03 -1.30 20.24
N ARG A 171 -5.93 -1.85 21.06
CA ARG A 171 -5.80 -1.86 22.52
C ARG A 171 -4.48 -2.50 22.98
N THR A 172 -4.07 -3.58 22.32
CA THR A 172 -2.84 -4.32 22.61
C THR A 172 -1.59 -3.62 22.07
N GLY A 173 -1.70 -2.96 20.91
CA GLY A 173 -0.63 -2.21 20.25
C GLY A 173 -0.30 -0.86 20.89
N MET A 174 -1.13 -0.36 21.81
CA MET A 174 -0.96 0.91 22.51
C MET A 174 0.14 0.91 23.59
N GLY A 175 1.33 0.43 23.23
CA GLY A 175 2.55 0.46 24.04
C GLY A 175 3.17 1.86 24.16
N ALA A 176 4.29 1.96 24.87
CA ALA A 176 4.97 3.25 25.12
C ALA A 176 5.41 3.96 23.82
N MET A 177 5.96 3.20 22.86
CA MET A 177 6.39 3.74 21.57
C MET A 177 5.21 4.31 20.78
N MET A 178 4.08 3.60 20.74
CA MET A 178 2.90 4.06 20.01
C MET A 178 2.35 5.37 20.57
N ARG A 179 2.21 5.45 21.91
CA ARG A 179 1.76 6.70 22.57
C ARG A 179 2.71 7.88 22.34
N MET A 180 4.01 7.61 22.23
CA MET A 180 4.99 8.63 21.88
C MET A 180 4.78 9.09 20.43
N TYR A 181 4.53 8.17 19.48
CA TYR A 181 4.23 8.53 18.09
C TYR A 181 2.96 9.40 17.98
N GLU A 182 1.86 9.05 18.64
CA GLU A 182 0.63 9.85 18.64
C GLU A 182 0.86 11.29 19.12
N THR A 183 1.83 11.49 20.01
CA THR A 183 2.18 12.84 20.51
C THR A 183 3.16 13.58 19.60
N VAL A 184 4.16 12.87 19.05
CA VAL A 184 5.28 13.49 18.33
C VAL A 184 4.97 13.72 16.85
N LEU A 185 4.29 12.79 16.18
CA LEU A 185 4.00 12.88 14.74
C LEU A 185 3.21 14.15 14.37
N PRO A 186 2.19 14.58 15.13
CA PRO A 186 1.46 15.82 14.82
C PRO A 186 2.33 17.08 14.87
N VAL A 187 3.36 17.08 15.73
CA VAL A 187 4.29 18.21 15.87
C VAL A 187 5.35 18.17 14.79
N LEU A 188 5.93 16.99 14.54
CA LEU A 188 7.02 16.81 13.58
C LEU A 188 6.56 17.05 12.14
N TYR A 189 5.32 16.68 11.82
CA TYR A 189 4.78 16.71 10.46
C TYR A 189 3.65 17.71 10.24
N LYS A 190 3.47 18.69 11.14
CA LYS A 190 2.33 19.62 11.20
C LYS A 190 1.82 20.15 9.84
N ASP A 191 2.71 20.38 8.87
CA ASP A 191 2.38 20.95 7.56
C ASP A 191 2.34 19.91 6.42
N SER A 192 2.19 18.62 6.76
CA SER A 192 2.15 17.48 5.84
C SER A 192 1.02 16.52 6.21
N LYS A 193 0.41 15.85 5.21
CA LYS A 193 -0.55 14.75 5.40
C LYS A 193 -0.04 13.66 6.36
N MET A 194 1.28 13.53 6.51
CA MET A 194 1.93 12.63 7.47
C MET A 194 1.48 12.83 8.93
N HIS A 195 1.04 14.04 9.31
CA HIS A 195 0.65 14.32 10.70
C HIS A 195 -0.59 13.55 11.17
N THR A 196 -1.43 13.07 10.26
CA THR A 196 -2.66 12.28 10.51
C THR A 196 -2.63 10.91 9.84
N ALA A 197 -1.55 10.57 9.12
CA ALA A 197 -1.46 9.35 8.33
C ALA A 197 -1.11 8.10 9.17
N SER A 198 -1.32 8.11 10.49
CA SER A 198 -1.10 6.89 11.28
C SER A 198 -2.11 5.81 10.83
N PRO A 199 -1.68 4.60 10.43
CA PRO A 199 -2.59 3.51 10.08
C PRO A 199 -3.50 3.07 11.25
N SER A 200 -3.17 3.48 12.48
CA SER A 200 -3.82 3.04 13.73
C SER A 200 -4.77 4.07 14.36
N GLU A 201 -4.95 5.27 13.79
CA GLU A 201 -5.85 6.32 14.31
C GLU A 201 -7.02 6.66 13.36
N PRO A 202 -8.24 7.04 13.83
CA PRO A 202 -8.90 6.70 15.08
C PRO A 202 -10.07 5.70 14.82
N TRP A 203 -9.82 4.44 15.19
CA TRP A 203 -10.79 3.34 15.35
C TRP A 203 -12.14 3.71 16.01
N LYS A 204 -12.19 4.78 16.83
CA LYS A 204 -13.41 5.27 17.53
C LYS A 204 -14.58 5.54 16.58
N TRP A 205 -14.26 6.00 15.37
CA TRP A 205 -15.29 6.31 14.39
C TRP A 205 -15.89 5.03 13.78
N TRP A 206 -15.07 4.02 13.51
CA TRP A 206 -15.53 2.74 12.94
C TRP A 206 -16.42 1.99 13.92
N THR A 207 -16.04 1.86 15.18
CA THR A 207 -16.81 1.09 16.19
C THR A 207 -18.20 1.67 16.44
N THR A 208 -18.42 2.95 16.15
CA THR A 208 -19.69 3.65 16.38
C THR A 208 -20.47 3.95 15.11
N SER A 209 -19.86 3.80 13.93
CA SER A 209 -20.50 4.11 12.65
C SER A 209 -21.44 3.00 12.17
N PRO A 210 -22.64 3.33 11.65
CA PRO A 210 -23.54 2.36 11.05
C PRO A 210 -22.85 1.56 9.94
N ILE A 211 -23.08 0.25 9.87
CA ILE A 211 -22.44 -0.65 8.89
C ILE A 211 -22.64 -0.15 7.46
N ARG A 212 -23.84 0.33 7.12
CA ARG A 212 -24.16 0.88 5.80
C ARG A 212 -23.24 2.03 5.41
N HIS A 213 -22.85 2.87 6.36
CA HIS A 213 -21.94 3.98 6.13
C HIS A 213 -20.52 3.47 5.85
N CYS A 214 -20.03 2.51 6.64
CA CYS A 214 -18.73 1.89 6.43
C CYS A 214 -18.65 1.14 5.10
N VAL A 215 -19.67 0.36 4.73
CA VAL A 215 -19.75 -0.32 3.42
C VAL A 215 -19.75 0.69 2.27
N THR A 216 -20.45 1.81 2.42
CA THR A 216 -20.47 2.87 1.38
C THR A 216 -19.09 3.47 1.20
N ILE A 217 -18.39 3.79 2.29
CA ILE A 217 -17.04 4.33 2.24
C ILE A 217 -16.03 3.31 1.71
N MET A 218 -16.13 2.04 2.10
CA MET A 218 -15.27 0.98 1.56
C MET A 218 -15.50 0.81 0.05
N LYS A 219 -16.76 0.76 -0.41
CA LYS A 219 -17.07 0.66 -1.84
C LYS A 219 -16.72 1.91 -2.65
N ASN A 220 -16.79 3.09 -2.05
CA ASN A 220 -16.40 4.35 -2.70
C ASN A 220 -14.89 4.61 -2.63
N GLY A 221 -14.19 4.01 -1.67
CA GLY A 221 -12.73 3.97 -1.59
C GLY A 221 -12.13 2.96 -2.56
N THR A 222 -12.87 1.90 -2.90
CA THR A 222 -12.51 0.94 -3.96
C THR A 222 -13.00 1.35 -5.35
N ALA A 223 -13.93 2.32 -5.47
CA ALA A 223 -14.39 2.86 -6.75
C ALA A 223 -13.71 4.21 -7.07
N PRO A 224 -13.28 4.46 -8.33
CA PRO A 224 -12.60 5.71 -8.68
C PRO A 224 -13.58 6.89 -8.56
N THR A 225 -13.40 7.73 -7.54
CA THR A 225 -14.19 8.95 -7.34
C THR A 225 -13.44 10.18 -7.88
N SER A 226 -14.00 10.73 -8.96
CA SER A 226 -13.82 12.10 -9.48
C SER A 226 -12.40 12.64 -9.77
N ARG A 227 -12.13 12.80 -11.08
CA ARG A 227 -11.32 13.83 -11.77
C ARG A 227 -10.31 14.63 -10.92
N GLU A 228 -9.02 14.35 -11.19
CA GLU A 228 -7.80 15.16 -10.92
C GLU A 228 -6.86 14.78 -9.76
N SER A 229 -7.08 13.71 -9.01
CA SER A 229 -6.05 13.20 -8.06
C SER A 229 -5.69 11.75 -8.36
N LEU A 230 -4.46 11.55 -8.84
CA LEU A 230 -3.67 10.30 -8.85
C LEU A 230 -4.50 9.02 -9.05
N SER A 231 -4.63 8.66 -10.32
CA SER A 231 -5.05 7.36 -10.86
C SER A 231 -4.89 6.18 -9.89
N TRP A 232 -6.03 5.69 -9.38
CA TRP A 232 -6.21 4.30 -8.98
C TRP A 232 -6.11 3.41 -10.24
N GLU A 233 -4.90 3.22 -10.77
CA GLU A 233 -4.59 2.33 -11.89
C GLU A 233 -4.38 0.89 -11.38
N ILE A 234 -5.47 0.25 -10.96
CA ILE A 234 -5.70 -1.17 -11.25
C ILE A 234 -7.04 -1.21 -11.98
N SER A 235 -7.05 -0.72 -13.22
CA SER A 235 -8.18 -0.97 -14.13
C SER A 235 -7.90 -2.29 -14.83
N MET A 236 -8.55 -3.37 -14.37
CA MET A 236 -8.67 -4.61 -15.15
C MET A 236 -9.67 -4.43 -16.29
#